data_AF-A0A934WTQ2-F1
#
_entry.id   AF-A0A934WTQ2-F1
#
_cell.length_a   1.000
_cell.length_b   1.000
_cell.length_c   1.000
_cell.angle_alpha   90.00
_cell.angle_beta   90.00
_cell.angle_gamma   90.00
#
_symmetry.space_group_name_H-M   'P 1'
#
loop_
_entity.id
_entity.type
_entity.pdbx_description
1 polymer ?
#
loop_
_entity_poly.entity_id
_entity_poly.type
_entity_poly.pdbx_seq_one_letter_code
_entity_poly.pdbx_strand_id
1 'polypeptide(L)'
;MMPVVEKADGESHIFRKVYYNHLKDFLFADLFEGYRHGHYLWQCGICDDYFFMTTAHKQLYCSTVNPKYGVPCSYVAKHPEVIDRKPKQQKKTDSPHYLLWQRRYDLIRKNKSLGRYDDAVSAKAKEYIDSCFELAQVDFEYAFTQYEKDMDMTNVYRKAMEMLNV
;
A
#
# COMPACT_ATOMS: atom_id res chain seq x y z
N MET A 1 20.79 -10.34 17.20
CA MET A 1 19.87 -11.46 17.54
C MET A 1 18.56 -11.18 16.84
N MET A 2 18.10 -12.06 15.96
CA MET A 2 16.80 -11.96 15.30
C MET A 2 15.88 -13.05 15.86
N PRO A 3 14.74 -12.70 16.50
CA PRO A 3 13.77 -13.69 16.91
C PRO A 3 12.99 -14.16 15.67
N VAL A 4 12.94 -15.47 15.45
CA VAL A 4 12.02 -16.05 14.48
C VAL A 4 10.72 -16.34 15.21
N VAL A 5 9.68 -15.62 14.78
CA VAL A 5 8.34 -15.70 15.35
C VAL A 5 7.48 -16.54 14.42
N GLU A 6 6.86 -17.59 14.93
CA GLU A 6 5.85 -18.35 14.21
C GLU A 6 4.50 -18.19 14.90
N LYS A 7 3.44 -18.23 14.10
CA LYS A 7 2.07 -18.23 14.61
C LYS A 7 1.61 -19.67 14.80
N ALA A 8 1.30 -20.03 16.04
CA ALA A 8 0.64 -21.29 16.40
C ALA A 8 -0.64 -20.94 17.17
N ASP A 9 -1.76 -21.56 16.80
CA ASP A 9 -3.06 -21.37 17.46
C ASP A 9 -3.54 -19.91 17.61
N GLY A 10 -3.10 -19.04 16.69
CA GLY A 10 -3.45 -17.60 16.70
C GLY A 10 -2.55 -16.74 17.60
N GLU A 11 -1.65 -17.35 18.37
CA GLU A 11 -0.67 -16.67 19.21
C GLU A 11 0.71 -16.62 18.52
N SER A 12 1.46 -15.55 18.79
CA SER A 12 2.81 -15.37 18.23
C SER A 12 3.86 -15.88 19.22
N HIS A 13 4.59 -16.92 18.86
CA HIS A 13 5.63 -17.51 19.71
C HIS A 13 7.02 -17.31 19.10
N ILE A 14 8.01 -17.01 19.94
CA ILE A 14 9.41 -17.00 19.53
C ILE A 14 9.90 -18.46 19.52
N PHE A 15 10.09 -19.03 18.33
CA PHE A 15 10.52 -20.42 18.18
C PHE A 15 12.03 -20.58 18.24
N ARG A 16 12.79 -19.65 17.65
CA ARG A 16 14.26 -19.69 17.65
C ARG A 16 14.86 -18.29 17.64
N LYS A 17 16.08 -18.18 18.17
CA LYS A 17 16.90 -16.96 18.14
C LYS A 17 18.08 -17.21 17.20
N VAL A 18 18.19 -16.40 16.16
CA VAL A 18 19.32 -16.47 15.21
C VAL A 18 20.32 -15.37 15.54
N TYR A 19 21.61 -15.72 15.56
CA TYR A 19 22.71 -14.79 15.76
C TYR A 19 23.55 -14.73 14.50
N TYR A 20 23.95 -13.52 14.12
CA TYR A 20 24.79 -13.25 12.97
C TYR A 20 26.06 -12.58 13.48
N ASN A 21 27.22 -13.03 12.98
CA ASN A 21 28.51 -12.49 13.39
C ASN A 21 28.79 -11.13 12.74
N HIS A 22 28.22 -10.89 11.55
CA HIS A 22 28.32 -9.63 10.85
C HIS A 22 26.95 -9.11 10.41
N LEU A 23 26.82 -7.78 10.32
CA LEU A 23 25.62 -7.13 9.81
C LEU A 23 25.26 -7.61 8.39
N LYS A 24 26.26 -7.85 7.54
CA LYS A 24 26.04 -8.36 6.17
C LYS A 24 25.34 -9.73 6.16
N ASP A 25 25.66 -10.61 7.10
CA ASP A 25 25.08 -11.97 7.14
C ASP A 25 23.58 -11.89 7.49
N PHE A 26 23.24 -10.98 8.42
CA PHE A 26 21.87 -10.63 8.73
C PHE A 26 21.13 -10.06 7.51
N LEU A 27 21.73 -9.08 6.82
CA LEU A 27 21.12 -8.46 5.63
C LEU A 27 20.89 -9.46 4.50
N PHE A 28 21.82 -10.38 4.27
CA PHE A 28 21.64 -11.45 3.29
C PHE A 28 20.51 -12.39 3.69
N ALA A 29 20.46 -12.82 4.95
CA ALA A 29 19.39 -13.69 5.42
C ALA A 29 18.01 -13.03 5.25
N ASP A 30 17.85 -11.78 5.69
CA ASP A 30 16.62 -11.00 5.56
C ASP A 30 16.22 -10.80 4.09
N LEU A 31 17.19 -10.48 3.21
CA LEU A 31 16.94 -10.34 1.77
C LEU A 31 16.41 -11.65 1.16
N PHE A 32 17.03 -12.80 1.47
CA PHE A 32 16.60 -14.10 0.95
C PHE A 32 15.28 -14.56 1.55
N GLU A 33 14.99 -14.23 2.81
CA GLU A 33 13.66 -14.42 3.39
C GLU A 33 12.61 -13.61 2.62
N GLY A 34 12.90 -12.35 2.31
CA GLY A 34 12.06 -11.53 1.43
C GLY A 34 11.83 -12.18 0.07
N TYR A 35 12.90 -12.65 -0.59
CA TYR A 35 12.81 -13.32 -1.89
C TYR A 35 12.00 -14.61 -1.84
N ARG A 36 12.11 -15.40 -0.76
CA ARG A 36 11.29 -16.58 -0.53
C ARG A 36 9.80 -16.26 -0.48
N HIS A 37 9.43 -15.09 0.05
CA HIS A 37 8.05 -14.59 0.05
C HIS A 37 7.63 -13.94 -1.28
N GLY A 38 8.49 -13.99 -2.30
CA GLY A 38 8.25 -13.39 -3.62
C GLY A 38 8.42 -11.87 -3.61
N HIS A 39 9.02 -11.31 -2.57
CA HIS A 39 9.36 -9.90 -2.55
C HIS A 39 10.63 -9.65 -3.38
N TYR A 40 10.78 -8.46 -3.93
CA TYR A 40 11.98 -8.10 -4.69
C TYR A 40 12.23 -6.60 -4.66
N LEU A 41 13.48 -6.21 -4.90
CA LEU A 41 13.83 -4.79 -5.06
C LEU A 41 13.56 -4.36 -6.50
N TRP A 42 12.98 -3.17 -6.66
CA TRP A 42 12.77 -2.55 -7.96
C TRP A 42 13.36 -1.14 -7.97
N GLN A 43 14.05 -0.79 -9.06
CA GLN A 43 14.65 0.53 -9.23
C GLN A 43 13.65 1.51 -9.84
N CYS A 44 13.45 2.66 -9.21
CA CYS A 44 12.56 3.70 -9.69
C CYS A 44 13.10 4.37 -10.96
N GLY A 45 12.31 4.38 -12.05
CA GLY A 45 12.72 5.03 -13.31
C GLY A 45 12.77 6.57 -13.28
N ILE A 46 12.63 7.21 -12.12
CA ILE A 46 12.70 8.67 -11.95
C ILE A 46 13.89 9.08 -11.08
N CYS A 47 13.98 8.56 -9.85
CA CYS A 47 15.06 8.90 -8.91
C CYS A 47 16.18 7.87 -8.83
N ASP A 48 16.07 6.74 -9.53
CA ASP A 48 17.02 5.62 -9.52
C ASP A 48 17.22 4.94 -8.15
N ASP A 49 16.45 5.33 -7.13
CA ASP A 49 16.39 4.65 -5.83
C ASP A 49 15.64 3.32 -5.94
N TYR A 50 16.04 2.39 -5.07
CA TYR A 50 15.36 1.10 -4.95
C TYR A 50 14.21 1.19 -3.95
N PHE A 51 13.08 0.58 -4.30
CA PHE A 51 11.97 0.35 -3.39
C PHE A 51 11.56 -1.12 -3.40
N PHE A 52 10.94 -1.54 -2.30
CA PHE A 52 10.60 -2.94 -2.07
C PHE A 52 9.22 -3.27 -2.62
N MET A 53 9.14 -4.34 -3.41
CA MET A 53 7.91 -4.87 -3.96
C MET A 53 7.49 -6.09 -3.17
N THR A 54 6.31 -6.03 -2.55
CA THR A 54 5.73 -7.14 -1.77
C THR A 54 4.68 -7.92 -2.55
N THR A 55 4.40 -7.53 -3.79
CA THR A 55 3.40 -8.15 -4.66
C THR A 55 3.95 -8.32 -6.08
N ALA A 56 3.29 -9.18 -6.86
CA ALA A 56 3.64 -9.40 -8.27
C ALA A 56 3.21 -8.26 -9.22
N HIS A 57 2.58 -7.20 -8.71
CA HIS A 57 2.23 -6.01 -9.50
C HIS A 57 3.48 -5.31 -10.01
N LYS A 58 3.40 -4.68 -11.19
CA LYS A 58 4.57 -4.06 -11.84
C LYS A 58 4.62 -2.56 -11.60
N GLN A 59 4.84 -2.17 -10.35
CA GLN A 59 5.09 -0.76 -10.00
C GLN A 59 6.44 -0.32 -10.58
N LEU A 60 6.44 0.80 -11.30
CA LEU A 60 7.63 1.34 -11.98
C LEU A 60 8.30 2.47 -11.18
N TYR A 61 7.54 3.13 -10.31
CA TYR A 61 7.97 4.35 -9.63
C TYR A 61 7.66 4.30 -8.14
N CYS A 62 8.58 4.82 -7.31
CA CYS A 62 8.34 4.93 -5.87
C CYS A 62 7.26 5.98 -5.58
N SER A 63 6.59 5.82 -4.43
CA SER A 63 5.62 6.79 -3.91
C SER A 63 6.24 7.81 -2.96
N THR A 64 7.56 7.77 -2.77
CA THR A 64 8.29 8.71 -1.92
C THR A 64 8.38 10.07 -2.59
N VAL A 65 8.23 11.14 -1.80
CA VAL A 65 8.42 12.52 -2.26
C VAL A 65 9.84 12.67 -2.81
N ASN A 66 9.95 13.08 -4.07
CA ASN A 66 11.23 13.30 -4.71
C ASN A 66 11.82 14.63 -4.24
N PRO A 67 13.05 14.66 -3.67
CA PRO A 67 13.66 15.90 -3.17
C PRO A 67 13.83 17.00 -4.23
N LYS A 68 13.96 16.63 -5.51
CA LYS A 68 14.13 17.57 -6.62
C LYS A 68 12.82 18.22 -7.05
N TYR A 69 11.71 17.48 -7.01
CA TYR A 69 10.43 17.93 -7.57
C TYR A 69 9.39 18.30 -6.50
N GLY A 70 9.62 17.98 -5.23
CA GLY A 70 8.69 18.23 -4.13
C GLY A 70 7.42 17.38 -4.16
N VAL A 71 7.34 16.40 -5.07
CA VAL A 71 6.18 15.52 -5.28
C VAL A 71 6.64 14.07 -5.50
N PRO A 72 5.78 13.06 -5.29
CA PRO A 72 6.14 11.67 -5.49
C PRO A 72 6.63 11.33 -6.91
N CYS A 73 7.60 10.43 -7.05
CA CYS A 73 8.06 9.98 -8.38
C CYS A 73 6.94 9.38 -9.24
N SER A 74 5.97 8.70 -8.62
CA SER A 74 4.76 8.20 -9.29
C SER A 74 3.87 9.31 -9.84
N TYR A 75 3.87 10.50 -9.23
CA TYR A 75 3.21 11.70 -9.73
C TYR A 75 4.01 12.30 -10.88
N VAL A 76 5.32 12.52 -10.71
CA VAL A 76 6.21 13.01 -11.78
C VAL A 76 6.04 12.18 -13.06
N ALA A 77 5.92 10.86 -12.93
CA ALA A 77 5.74 9.97 -14.07
C ALA A 77 4.42 10.16 -14.84
N LYS A 78 3.37 10.68 -14.20
CA LYS A 78 2.07 10.99 -14.81
C LYS A 78 2.00 12.40 -15.39
N HIS A 79 2.92 13.27 -14.98
CA HIS A 79 2.94 14.70 -15.27
C HIS A 79 4.23 15.07 -16.01
N PRO A 80 4.33 14.75 -17.33
CA PRO A 80 5.52 15.06 -18.13
C PRO A 80 5.90 16.54 -18.12
N GLU A 81 4.98 17.45 -17.83
CA GLU A 81 5.28 18.87 -17.64
C GLU A 81 6.29 19.15 -16.50
N VAL A 82 6.46 18.21 -15.56
CA VAL A 82 7.44 18.30 -14.46
C VAL A 82 8.85 17.91 -14.91
N ILE A 83 8.98 17.17 -16.03
CA ILE A 83 10.27 16.65 -16.51
C ILE A 83 10.39 16.75 -18.03
N ASP A 84 11.54 17.21 -18.53
CA ASP A 84 11.80 17.30 -19.97
C ASP A 84 12.14 15.92 -20.62
N ARG A 85 11.33 14.90 -20.31
CA ARG A 85 11.36 13.56 -20.92
C ARG A 85 10.01 12.87 -20.71
N LYS A 86 9.66 11.93 -21.59
CA LYS A 86 8.44 11.12 -21.45
C LYS A 86 8.72 9.78 -20.75
N PRO A 87 8.40 9.64 -19.45
CA PRO A 87 8.60 8.40 -18.72
C PRO A 87 7.59 7.33 -19.17
N LYS A 88 7.90 6.06 -18.89
CA LYS A 88 6.99 4.94 -19.16
C LYS A 88 5.73 5.07 -18.31
N GLN A 89 4.55 4.96 -18.90
CA GLN A 89 3.32 5.06 -18.11
C GLN A 89 3.15 3.84 -17.19
N GLN A 90 2.85 4.10 -15.92
CA GLN A 90 2.44 3.06 -14.99
C GLN A 90 0.96 2.73 -15.21
N LYS A 91 0.64 1.44 -15.28
CA LYS A 91 -0.76 1.01 -15.34
C LYS A 91 -1.47 1.38 -14.05
N LYS A 92 -2.73 1.83 -14.16
CA LYS A 92 -3.59 2.11 -13.00
C LYS A 92 -3.67 0.91 -12.06
N THR A 93 -3.81 -0.29 -12.62
CA THR A 93 -3.87 -1.57 -11.91
C THR A 93 -2.57 -2.00 -11.22
N ASP A 94 -1.47 -1.28 -11.44
CA ASP A 94 -0.20 -1.52 -10.75
C ASP A 94 0.09 -0.42 -9.70
N SER A 95 -0.82 0.55 -9.50
CA SER A 95 -0.68 1.59 -8.48
C SER A 95 -1.07 1.06 -7.09
N PRO A 96 -0.21 1.20 -6.05
CA PRO A 96 -0.53 0.74 -4.69
C PRO A 96 -1.83 1.33 -4.14
N HIS A 97 -2.06 2.63 -4.33
CA HIS A 97 -3.27 3.29 -3.86
C HIS A 97 -4.53 2.72 -4.54
N TYR A 98 -4.47 2.50 -5.86
CA TYR A 98 -5.59 1.93 -6.60
C TYR A 98 -5.86 0.48 -6.19
N LEU A 99 -4.81 -0.32 -5.99
CA LEU A 99 -4.95 -1.71 -5.55
C LEU A 99 -5.56 -1.82 -4.15
N LEU A 100 -5.22 -0.91 -3.24
CA LEU A 100 -5.87 -0.84 -1.94
C LEU A 100 -7.36 -0.50 -2.11
N TRP A 101 -7.67 0.58 -2.83
CA TRP A 101 -9.05 0.97 -3.13
C TRP A 101 -9.87 -0.16 -3.74
N GLN A 102 -9.35 -0.82 -4.78
CA GLN A 102 -10.04 -1.91 -5.46
C GLN A 102 -10.34 -3.07 -4.51
N ARG A 103 -9.37 -3.47 -3.68
CA ARG A 103 -9.57 -4.51 -2.66
C ARG A 103 -10.66 -4.13 -1.66
N ARG A 104 -10.73 -2.86 -1.22
CA ARG A 104 -11.80 -2.38 -0.32
C ARG A 104 -13.15 -2.38 -1.02
N TYR A 105 -13.21 -1.90 -2.26
CA TYR A 105 -14.42 -1.90 -3.07
C TYR A 105 -14.99 -3.32 -3.25
N ASP A 106 -14.14 -4.27 -3.64
CA ASP A 106 -14.53 -5.68 -3.80
C ASP A 106 -15.00 -6.31 -2.48
N LEU A 107 -14.34 -5.97 -1.37
CA LEU A 107 -14.71 -6.46 -0.05
C LEU A 107 -16.05 -5.87 0.43
N ILE A 108 -16.32 -4.58 0.19
CA ILE A 108 -17.61 -3.97 0.48
C ILE A 108 -18.71 -4.68 -0.31
N ARG A 109 -18.50 -4.89 -1.62
CA ARG A 109 -19.44 -5.66 -2.47
C ARG A 109 -19.69 -7.06 -1.90
N LYS A 110 -18.63 -7.77 -1.51
CA LYS A 110 -18.73 -9.11 -0.92
C LYS A 110 -19.51 -9.10 0.39
N ASN A 111 -19.18 -8.19 1.31
CA ASN A 111 -19.87 -8.08 2.59
C ASN A 111 -21.37 -7.76 2.43
N LYS A 112 -21.73 -6.90 1.46
CA LYS A 112 -23.12 -6.64 1.07
C LYS A 112 -23.82 -7.93 0.61
N SER A 113 -23.20 -8.67 -0.32
CA SER A 113 -23.78 -9.93 -0.83
C SER A 113 -23.96 -11.01 0.25
N LEU A 114 -23.17 -10.96 1.32
CA LEU A 114 -23.25 -11.86 2.46
C LEU A 114 -24.22 -11.36 3.55
N GLY A 115 -24.92 -10.25 3.34
CA GLY A 115 -25.85 -9.66 4.31
C GLY A 115 -25.20 -9.14 5.59
N ARG A 116 -23.88 -8.88 5.60
CA ARG A 116 -23.16 -8.39 6.79
C ARG A 116 -23.44 -6.91 7.08
N TYR A 117 -23.73 -6.14 6.03
CA TYR A 117 -24.10 -4.73 6.12
C TYR A 117 -25.24 -4.48 5.14
N ASP A 118 -26.12 -3.56 5.48
CA ASP A 118 -27.24 -3.16 4.63
C ASP A 118 -26.78 -2.33 3.41
N ASP A 119 -27.75 -2.03 2.55
CA ASP A 119 -27.56 -1.28 1.32
C ASP A 119 -27.10 0.16 1.56
N ALA A 120 -27.62 0.82 2.60
CA ALA A 120 -27.32 2.22 2.90
C ALA A 120 -25.89 2.37 3.43
N VAL A 121 -25.49 1.53 4.39
CA VAL A 121 -24.13 1.48 4.95
C VAL A 121 -23.14 1.11 3.86
N SER A 122 -23.46 0.13 3.01
CA SER A 122 -22.58 -0.27 1.90
C SER A 122 -22.41 0.84 0.87
N ALA A 123 -23.44 1.64 0.60
CA ALA A 123 -23.35 2.81 -0.29
C ALA A 123 -22.46 3.90 0.31
N LYS A 124 -22.66 4.25 1.59
CA LYS A 124 -21.80 5.23 2.28
C LYS A 124 -20.36 4.77 2.44
N ALA A 125 -20.12 3.47 2.62
CA ALA A 125 -18.78 2.90 2.64
C ALA A 125 -18.07 3.09 1.30
N LYS A 126 -18.78 2.93 0.17
CA LYS A 126 -18.23 3.19 -1.17
C LYS A 126 -17.90 4.68 -1.35
N GLU A 127 -18.85 5.56 -1.01
CA GLU A 127 -18.67 7.01 -1.07
C GLU A 127 -17.43 7.47 -0.27
N TYR A 128 -17.25 6.91 0.93
CA TYR A 128 -16.10 7.21 1.77
C TYR A 128 -14.77 6.76 1.15
N ILE A 129 -14.66 5.52 0.67
CA ILE A 129 -13.40 5.04 0.07
C ILE A 129 -13.06 5.75 -1.25
N ASP A 130 -14.07 6.17 -2.01
CA ASP A 130 -13.90 6.95 -3.24
C ASP A 130 -13.31 8.32 -2.89
N SER A 131 -13.90 9.00 -1.89
CA SER A 131 -13.41 10.28 -1.37
C SER A 131 -11.97 10.20 -0.85
N CYS A 132 -11.63 9.15 -0.08
CA CYS A 132 -10.27 8.91 0.38
C CYS A 132 -9.30 8.69 -0.79
N PHE A 133 -9.71 7.92 -1.81
CA PHE A 133 -8.85 7.66 -2.97
C PHE A 133 -8.59 8.91 -3.81
N GLU A 134 -9.63 9.73 -4.03
CA GLU A 134 -9.52 11.01 -4.72
C GLU A 134 -8.60 11.97 -3.96
N LEU A 135 -8.77 12.10 -2.64
CA LEU A 135 -7.91 12.92 -1.79
C LEU A 135 -6.44 12.46 -1.88
N ALA A 136 -6.18 11.15 -1.84
CA ALA A 136 -4.83 10.61 -1.98
C ALA A 136 -4.19 10.81 -3.37
N GLN A 137 -4.94 11.22 -4.40
CA GLN A 137 -4.35 11.60 -5.69
C GLN A 137 -3.80 13.02 -5.70
N VAL A 138 -4.30 13.90 -4.82
CA VAL A 138 -3.98 15.33 -4.82
C VAL A 138 -3.21 15.78 -3.58
N ASP A 139 -3.42 15.13 -2.44
CA ASP A 139 -2.73 15.37 -1.18
C ASP A 139 -1.73 14.24 -0.90
N PHE A 140 -0.46 14.51 -1.15
CA PHE A 140 0.62 13.54 -0.99
C PHE A 140 0.94 13.23 0.48
N GLU A 141 0.74 14.19 1.38
CA GLU A 141 0.97 13.98 2.81
C GLU A 141 -0.11 13.05 3.37
N TYR A 142 -1.37 13.29 2.99
CA TYR A 142 -2.48 12.38 3.29
C TYR A 142 -2.23 10.98 2.70
N ALA A 143 -1.83 10.89 1.43
CA ALA A 143 -1.56 9.64 0.76
C ALA A 143 -0.48 8.80 1.47
N PHE A 144 0.54 9.46 2.02
CA PHE A 144 1.65 8.80 2.71
C PHE A 144 1.34 8.42 4.17
N THR A 145 0.61 9.26 4.90
CA THR A 145 0.48 9.14 6.37
C THR A 145 -0.84 8.54 6.85
N GLN A 146 -1.93 8.79 6.14
CA GLN A 146 -3.28 8.57 6.65
C GLN A 146 -4.15 7.70 5.75
N TYR A 147 -3.93 7.72 4.43
CA TYR A 147 -4.75 6.99 3.48
C TYR A 147 -4.91 5.50 3.81
N GLU A 148 -3.82 4.78 4.14
CA GLU A 148 -3.92 3.36 4.49
C GLU A 148 -4.73 3.11 5.78
N LYS A 149 -4.63 4.02 6.77
CA LYS A 149 -5.35 3.93 8.04
C LYS A 149 -6.84 4.16 7.84
N ASP A 150 -7.20 5.18 7.06
CA ASP A 150 -8.61 5.48 6.72
C ASP A 150 -9.24 4.33 5.91
N MET A 151 -8.44 3.71 5.05
CA MET A 151 -8.83 2.56 4.25
C MET A 151 -8.87 1.25 5.04
N ASP A 152 -8.60 1.23 6.36
CA ASP A 152 -8.88 0.05 7.18
C ASP A 152 -10.39 -0.23 7.21
N MET A 153 -10.79 -1.49 7.06
CA MET A 153 -12.22 -1.83 6.94
C MET A 153 -13.04 -1.44 8.18
N THR A 154 -12.42 -1.45 9.36
CA THR A 154 -13.07 -1.02 10.60
C THR A 154 -13.38 0.47 10.54
N ASN A 155 -12.41 1.27 10.07
CA ASN A 155 -12.58 2.70 9.88
C ASN A 155 -13.57 3.05 8.77
N VAL A 156 -13.50 2.34 7.64
CA VAL A 156 -14.42 2.52 6.51
C VAL A 156 -15.87 2.35 6.95
N TYR A 157 -16.20 1.25 7.64
CA TYR A 157 -17.58 1.02 8.09
C TYR A 157 -18.00 1.94 9.22
N ARG A 158 -17.11 2.25 10.16
CA ARG A 158 -17.38 3.25 11.21
C ARG A 158 -17.75 4.61 10.59
N LYS A 159 -16.95 5.08 9.63
CA LYS A 159 -17.20 6.34 8.92
C LYS A 159 -18.47 6.30 8.08
N ALA A 160 -18.75 5.19 7.41
CA ALA A 160 -19.99 5.01 6.67
C ALA A 160 -21.24 5.13 7.56
N MET A 161 -21.21 4.55 8.76
CA MET A 161 -22.30 4.67 9.73
C MET A 161 -22.41 6.08 10.30
N GLU A 162 -21.28 6.74 10.59
CA GLU A 162 -21.27 8.16 10.99
C GLU A 162 -21.96 9.03 9.93
N MET A 163 -21.66 8.84 8.64
CA MET A 163 -22.27 9.59 7.53
C MET A 163 -23.78 9.35 7.34
N LEU A 164 -24.35 8.28 7.90
CA LEU A 164 -25.79 8.02 7.89
C LEU A 164 -26.53 8.64 9.08
N ASN A 165 -25.80 8.87 10.18
CA ASN A 165 -26.34 9.44 11.42
C ASN A 165 -26.15 10.97 11.51
N VAL A 166 -25.64 11.58 10.45
CA VAL A 166 -25.51 13.04 10.26
C VAL A 166 -26.73 13.58 9.53
#